data_AF-A0A183N433-F1
#
_entry.id   AF-A0A183N433-F1
#
_cell.length_a   1.000
_cell.length_b   1.000
_cell.length_c   1.000
_cell.angle_alpha   90.00
_cell.angle_beta   90.00
_cell.angle_gamma   90.00
#
_symmetry.space_group_name_H-M   'P 1'
#
loop_
_entity.id
_entity.type
_entity.pdbx_description
1 polymer ?
#
loop_
_entity_poly.entity_id
_entity_poly.type
_entity_poly.pdbx_seq_one_letter_code
_entity_poly.pdbx_strand_id
1 'polypeptide(L)'
;MDGNNVVVITVKKYALRSEITLLDGATCVYRNVGDLYFYVVGDANENELLLVSALQCLYDSVSQALKRSVEKKTLMDNLDLIFLIVDELLE
;
A
#
# COMPACT_ATOMS: atom_id res chain seq x y z
N MET A 1 2.30 -20.65 10.85
CA MET A 1 1.10 -20.33 11.65
C MET A 1 1.21 -18.91 12.21
N ASP A 2 1.03 -17.84 11.47
CA ASP A 2 1.11 -17.57 10.02
C ASP A 2 1.39 -16.07 9.95
N GLY A 3 2.58 -15.74 9.45
CA GLY A 3 3.00 -14.36 9.21
C GLY A 3 2.29 -13.83 7.97
N ASN A 4 0.97 -13.64 8.09
CA ASN A 4 0.19 -12.98 7.08
C ASN A 4 0.51 -11.49 7.14
N ASN A 5 1.48 -11.08 6.34
CA ASN A 5 1.59 -9.72 5.85
C ASN A 5 0.28 -9.42 5.11
N VAL A 6 -0.68 -8.79 5.79
CA VAL A 6 -1.95 -8.40 5.14
C VAL A 6 -1.73 -7.04 4.48
N VAL A 7 -1.49 -7.05 3.17
CA VAL A 7 -1.51 -5.81 2.38
C VAL A 7 -2.96 -5.41 2.18
N VAL A 8 -3.41 -4.45 2.97
CA VAL A 8 -4.77 -3.90 2.90
C VAL A 8 -4.82 -2.78 1.86
N ILE A 9 -5.28 -3.08 0.65
CA ILE A 9 -5.71 -2.05 -0.30
C ILE A 9 -7.13 -1.61 0.09
N THR A 10 -7.25 -0.62 0.97
CA THR A 10 -8.54 0.00 1.30
C THR A 10 -8.75 1.28 0.51
N VAL A 11 -9.75 1.30 -0.39
CA VAL A 11 -10.26 2.53 -1.01
C VAL A 11 -11.36 3.11 -0.10
N LYS A 12 -10.98 3.83 0.96
CA LYS A 12 -11.90 4.65 1.75
C LYS A 12 -11.30 6.01 2.08
N LYS A 13 -12.12 7.04 1.92
CA LYS A 13 -11.80 8.43 2.26
C LYS A 13 -11.89 8.61 3.78
N TYR A 14 -10.75 8.55 4.47
CA TYR A 14 -10.63 9.03 5.86
C TYR A 14 -9.61 10.18 5.89
N ALA A 15 -10.03 11.30 6.46
CA ALA A 15 -9.15 12.42 6.75
C ALA A 15 -8.29 12.07 7.98
N LEU A 16 -7.22 11.30 7.78
CA LEU A 16 -6.18 11.09 8.78
C LEU A 16 -4.97 11.98 8.46
N ARG A 17 -4.45 12.65 9.48
CA ARG A 17 -3.56 13.80 9.39
C ARG A 17 -2.23 13.46 10.07
N SER A 18 -1.53 12.43 9.59
CA SER A 18 -0.18 12.06 10.06
C SER A 18 0.42 10.95 9.19
N GLU A 19 1.48 11.24 8.41
CA GLU A 19 2.20 10.33 7.48
C GLU A 19 2.59 8.96 8.09
N ILE A 20 2.71 8.89 9.41
CA ILE A 20 2.90 7.67 10.19
C ILE A 20 1.86 7.70 11.31
N THR A 21 1.04 6.65 11.42
CA THR A 21 0.05 6.52 12.50
C THR A 21 0.17 5.12 13.09
N LEU A 22 0.36 5.04 14.41
CA LEU A 22 0.25 3.78 15.14
C LEU A 22 -1.24 3.39 15.17
N LEU A 23 -1.63 2.34 14.44
CA LEU A 23 -3.02 1.87 14.42
C LEU A 23 -3.09 0.60 15.28
N ASP A 24 -3.72 0.68 16.46
CA ASP A 24 -3.93 -0.46 17.36
C ASP A 24 -2.65 -1.28 17.70
N GLY A 25 -1.48 -0.61 17.77
CA GLY A 25 -0.21 -1.30 18.01
C GLY A 25 0.42 -1.92 16.76
N ALA A 26 0.04 -1.44 15.57
CA ALA A 26 0.70 -1.73 14.30
C ALA A 26 1.37 -0.47 13.74
N THR A 27 2.49 -0.65 13.05
CA THR A 27 3.22 0.42 12.37
C THR A 27 2.68 0.54 10.95
N CYS A 28 2.15 1.71 10.60
CA CYS A 28 1.55 1.96 9.29
C CYS A 28 2.24 3.13 8.58
N VAL A 29 2.59 2.91 7.31
CA VAL A 29 3.05 3.96 6.40
C VAL A 29 2.05 4.09 5.25
N TYR A 30 1.88 5.30 4.73
CA TYR A 30 1.00 5.51 3.58
C TYR A 30 1.51 6.55 2.60
N ARG A 31 0.98 6.46 1.38
CA ARG A 31 1.20 7.43 0.31
C ARG A 31 -0.14 7.80 -0.32
N ASN A 32 -0.38 9.09 -0.53
CA ASN A 32 -1.51 9.59 -1.30
C ASN A 32 -1.08 9.97 -2.72
N VAL A 33 -1.90 9.60 -3.71
CA VAL A 33 -1.72 9.98 -5.12
C VAL A 33 -3.09 10.33 -5.68
N GLY A 34 -3.36 11.63 -5.83
CA GLY A 34 -4.70 12.10 -6.21
C GLY A 34 -5.75 11.66 -5.19
N ASP A 35 -6.73 10.88 -5.63
CA ASP A 35 -7.79 10.32 -4.79
C ASP A 35 -7.52 8.90 -4.25
N LEU A 36 -6.33 8.35 -4.53
CA LEU A 36 -5.89 7.03 -4.08
C LEU A 36 -4.99 7.13 -2.85
N TYR A 37 -5.12 6.13 -1.98
CA TYR A 37 -4.26 5.95 -0.82
C TYR A 37 -3.68 4.54 -0.84
N PHE A 38 -2.36 4.46 -0.75
CA PHE A 38 -1.61 3.22 -0.63
C PHE A 38 -1.14 3.09 0.82
N TYR A 39 -1.35 1.92 1.42
CA TYR A 39 -1.00 1.64 2.81
C TYR A 39 -0.14 0.37 2.87
N VAL A 40 0.88 0.39 3.73
CA VAL A 40 1.59 -0.80 4.17
C VAL A 40 1.58 -0.80 5.69
N VAL A 41 1.15 -1.93 6.27
CA VAL A 41 0.99 -2.12 7.71
C VAL A 41 1.86 -3.29 8.12
N GLY A 42 2.69 -3.08 9.14
CA GLY A 42 3.47 -4.13 9.80
C GLY A 42 3.21 -4.14 11.31
N ASP A 43 3.80 -5.10 12.02
CA ASP A 43 3.70 -5.17 13.48
C ASP A 43 4.31 -3.92 14.15
N ALA A 44 3.95 -3.65 15.42
CA ALA A 44 4.46 -2.51 16.20
C ALA A 44 5.99 -2.40 16.23
N ASN A 45 6.68 -3.54 16.13
CA ASN A 45 8.14 -3.61 16.25
C ASN A 45 8.84 -3.69 14.88
N GLU A 46 8.08 -3.61 13.77
CA GLU A 46 8.67 -3.62 12.43
C GLU A 46 9.50 -2.37 12.17
N ASN A 47 10.54 -2.53 11.34
CA ASN A 47 11.38 -1.41 10.96
C ASN A 47 10.64 -0.51 9.97
N GLU A 48 10.34 0.73 10.38
CA GLU A 48 9.67 1.74 9.56
C GLU A 48 10.33 1.95 8.19
N LEU A 49 11.66 1.87 8.09
CA LEU A 49 12.37 2.01 6.81
C LEU A 49 12.06 0.87 5.84
N LEU A 50 11.86 -0.35 6.35
CA LEU A 50 11.45 -1.49 5.52
C LEU A 50 10.03 -1.28 5.00
N LEU A 51 9.11 -0.83 5.86
CA LEU A 51 7.74 -0.54 5.47
C LEU A 51 7.67 0.59 4.42
N VAL A 52 8.47 1.66 4.59
CA VAL A 52 8.59 2.74 3.59
C VAL A 52 9.14 2.19 2.27
N SER A 53 10.15 1.32 2.30
CA SER A 53 10.70 0.71 1.09
C SER A 53 9.68 -0.20 0.39
N ALA A 54 8.90 -0.97 1.14
CA ALA A 54 7.82 -1.80 0.61
C ALA A 54 6.72 -0.94 -0.03
N LEU A 55 6.31 0.14 0.63
CA LEU A 55 5.34 1.09 0.10
C LEU A 55 5.84 1.77 -1.19
N GLN A 56 7.12 2.14 -1.24
CA GLN A 56 7.74 2.69 -2.45
C GLN A 56 7.72 1.66 -3.58
N CYS A 57 8.11 0.42 -3.30
CA CYS A 57 8.10 -0.67 -4.26
C CYS A 57 6.69 -0.94 -4.81
N LEU A 58 5.68 -1.01 -3.94
CA LEU A 58 4.27 -1.15 -4.32
C LEU A 58 3.84 -0.04 -5.27
N TYR A 59 4.11 1.22 -4.90
CA TYR A 59 3.74 2.36 -5.73
C TYR A 59 4.45 2.34 -7.08
N ASP A 60 5.75 2.07 -7.11
CA ASP A 60 6.52 2.07 -8.36
C ASP A 60 6.06 0.96 -9.30
N SER A 61 5.81 -0.24 -8.77
CA SER A 61 5.28 -1.37 -9.54
C SER A 61 3.89 -1.08 -10.10
N VAL A 62 2.98 -0.55 -9.28
CA VAL A 62 1.64 -0.13 -9.72
C VAL A 62 1.72 1.00 -10.75
N SER A 63 2.55 2.01 -10.50
CA SER A 63 2.75 3.13 -11.42
C SER A 63 3.29 2.66 -12.77
N GLN A 64 4.25 1.73 -12.76
CA GLN A 64 4.78 1.14 -13.98
C GLN A 64 3.72 0.33 -14.73
N ALA A 65 2.95 -0.50 -14.03
CA ALA A 65 1.86 -1.28 -14.60
C ALA A 65 0.77 -0.40 -15.25
N LEU A 66 0.44 0.73 -14.61
CA LEU A 66 -0.54 1.69 -15.10
C LEU A 66 0.06 2.77 -16.03
N LYS A 67 1.28 2.56 -16.54
CA LYS A 67 1.97 3.49 -17.47
C LYS A 67 2.02 4.93 -16.93
N ARG A 68 2.23 5.06 -15.62
CA ARG A 68 2.31 6.32 -14.84
C ARG A 68 0.99 7.09 -14.72
N SER A 69 -0.15 6.50 -15.11
CA SER A 69 -1.50 7.05 -14.89
C SER A 69 -2.15 6.35 -13.70
N VAL A 70 -1.73 6.77 -12.49
CA VAL A 70 -2.25 6.21 -11.23
C VAL A 70 -3.48 7.02 -10.81
N GLU A 71 -4.63 6.65 -11.38
CA GLU A 71 -5.94 7.21 -11.05
C GLU A 71 -6.90 6.08 -10.66
N LYS A 72 -7.89 6.40 -9.83
CA LYS A 72 -8.86 5.40 -9.33
C LYS A 72 -9.49 4.58 -10.45
N LYS A 73 -9.90 5.20 -11.56
CA LYS A 73 -10.50 4.48 -12.68
C LYS A 73 -9.53 3.47 -13.29
N THR A 74 -8.31 3.91 -13.64
CA THR A 74 -7.29 3.05 -14.25
C THR A 74 -6.88 1.91 -13.33
N LEU A 75 -6.78 2.17 -12.02
CA LEU A 75 -6.48 1.15 -11.04
C LEU A 75 -7.61 0.10 -10.95
N MET A 76 -8.87 0.56 -10.90
CA MET A 76 -10.05 -0.33 -10.86
C MET A 76 -10.19 -1.17 -12.14
N ASP A 77 -9.89 -0.59 -13.30
CA ASP A 77 -9.96 -1.28 -14.60
C ASP A 77 -8.84 -2.34 -14.76
N ASN A 78 -7.81 -2.32 -13.91
CA ASN A 78 -6.65 -3.24 -13.96
C ASN A 78 -6.45 -4.03 -12.65
N LEU A 79 -7.49 -4.23 -11.84
CA LEU A 79 -7.37 -4.84 -10.51
C LEU A 79 -6.69 -6.22 -10.50
N ASP A 80 -6.92 -7.06 -11.50
CA ASP A 80 -6.30 -8.39 -11.58
C ASP A 80 -4.76 -8.29 -11.64
N LEU A 81 -4.25 -7.31 -12.39
CA LEU A 81 -2.81 -7.03 -12.47
C LEU A 81 -2.28 -6.44 -11.15
N ILE A 82 -3.06 -5.60 -10.49
CA ILE A 82 -2.69 -5.04 -9.18
C ILE A 82 -2.62 -6.15 -8.12
N PHE A 83 -3.55 -7.10 -8.13
CA PHE A 83 -3.50 -8.26 -7.22
C PHE A 83 -2.26 -9.12 -7.47
N LEU A 84 -1.89 -9.35 -8.74
CA LEU A 84 -0.68 -10.07 -9.07
C LEU A 84 0.58 -9.37 -8.54
N ILE A 85 0.66 -8.03 -8.69
CA ILE A 85 1.77 -7.24 -8.13
C ILE A 85 1.85 -7.38 -6.61
N VAL A 86 0.70 -7.37 -5.93
CA VAL A 86 0.66 -7.51 -4.46
C VAL A 86 1.09 -8.90 -4.01
N ASP A 87 0.70 -9.95 -4.74
CA ASP A 87 1.11 -11.33 -4.44
C ASP A 87 2.64 -11.48 -4.53
N GLU A 88 3.24 -10.98 -5.62
CA GLU A 88 4.69 -10.99 -5.86
C GLU A 88 5.49 -10.08 -4.89
N LEU A 89 4.83 -9.12 -4.23
CA LEU A 89 5.47 -8.30 -3.19
C LEU A 89 5.56 -9.01 -1.84
N LEU A 90 4.81 -10.10 -1.66
CA LEU A 90 4.71 -10.84 -0.41
C LEU A 90 5.39 -12.22 -0.43
N GLU A 91 5.68 -12.76 -1.63
CA GLU A 91 6.57 -13.92 -1.82
C GLU A 91 8.04 -13.60 -1.47
#